data_AF-A0A1G3M1B2-F1
#
_entry.id   AF-A0A1G3M1B2-F1
#
_cell.length_a   1.000
_cell.length_b   1.000
_cell.length_c   1.000
_cell.angle_alpha   90.00
_cell.angle_beta   90.00
_cell.angle_gamma   90.00
#
_symmetry.space_group_name_H-M   'P 1'
#
loop_
_entity.id
_entity.type
_entity.pdbx_description
1 polymer ?
#
loop_
_entity_poly.entity_id
_entity_poly.type
_entity_poly.pdbx_seq_one_letter_code
_entity_poly.pdbx_strand_id
1 'polypeptide(L)'
;MSKDSITLHKTKGVNPHMTFCPRCRAEANELLLLGHIEHVHVCNSCGLAHVQNGSPRDCQKCGTGSFTSRKLGDNERLPASELCAGCKTELAEHKAIVEAGGVYWRCSDCHASGVIKGTSEFAIDVRKAHKLEAPAPCGVEFSNEDCPACAQQQK
;
A
#
# COMPACT_ATOMS: atom_id res chain seq x y z
N MET A 1 2.88 2.25 35.87
CA MET A 1 3.99 1.65 35.08
C MET A 1 4.07 2.43 33.78
N SER A 2 5.24 2.99 33.46
CA SER A 2 5.42 3.73 32.19
C SER A 2 5.06 2.81 31.02
N LYS A 3 4.31 3.34 30.05
CA LYS A 3 3.87 2.62 28.85
C LYS A 3 4.99 2.48 27.80
N ASP A 4 6.24 2.82 28.16
CA ASP A 4 7.31 3.06 27.20
C ASP A 4 8.41 2.00 27.22
N SER A 5 8.23 0.89 27.96
CA SER A 5 9.21 -0.20 28.01
C SER A 5 8.88 -1.34 27.05
N ILE A 6 9.84 -1.69 26.19
CA ILE A 6 9.74 -2.85 25.29
C ILE A 6 10.04 -4.11 26.09
N THR A 7 9.11 -5.07 26.10
CA THR A 7 9.34 -6.39 26.71
C THR A 7 10.22 -7.22 25.78
N LEU A 8 11.39 -7.64 26.26
CA LEU A 8 12.37 -8.38 25.47
C LEU A 8 11.99 -9.86 25.30
N HIS A 9 12.35 -10.41 24.15
CA HIS A 9 12.35 -11.85 23.91
C HIS A 9 13.42 -12.54 24.75
N LYS A 10 13.11 -13.72 25.32
CA LYS A 10 14.04 -14.48 26.17
C LYS A 10 15.35 -14.83 25.49
N THR A 11 15.30 -15.11 24.18
CA THR A 11 16.48 -15.53 23.39
C THR A 11 16.87 -14.53 22.30
N LYS A 12 15.94 -13.69 21.82
CA LYS A 12 16.15 -12.79 20.67
C LYS A 12 16.34 -11.33 21.10
N GLY A 13 16.26 -11.03 22.40
CA GLY A 13 16.36 -9.68 22.93
C GLY A 13 15.28 -8.76 22.35
N VAL A 14 15.69 -7.73 21.61
CA VAL A 14 14.76 -6.78 20.97
C VAL A 14 14.00 -7.37 19.77
N ASN A 15 14.37 -8.57 19.32
CA ASN A 15 13.78 -9.29 18.18
C ASN A 15 13.64 -8.41 16.92
N PRO A 16 14.77 -8.04 16.31
CA PRO A 16 14.80 -7.11 15.18
C PRO A 16 14.43 -7.81 13.87
N HIS A 17 13.54 -7.20 13.09
CA HIS A 17 13.17 -7.65 11.76
C HIS A 17 13.38 -6.55 10.72
N MET A 18 14.00 -6.91 9.61
CA MET A 18 14.08 -6.05 8.43
C MET A 18 12.71 -5.89 7.79
N THR A 19 12.45 -4.73 7.19
CA THR A 19 11.18 -4.45 6.56
C THR A 19 11.26 -4.36 5.03
N PHE A 20 10.11 -4.35 4.37
CA PHE A 20 9.98 -4.09 2.94
C PHE A 20 8.83 -3.11 2.67
N CYS A 21 8.92 -2.38 1.57
CA CYS A 21 7.89 -1.45 1.14
C CYS A 21 6.59 -2.21 0.81
N PRO A 22 5.45 -1.90 1.46
CA PRO A 22 4.20 -2.63 1.21
C PRO A 22 3.68 -2.45 -0.23
N ARG A 23 4.11 -1.38 -0.93
CA ARG A 23 3.71 -1.08 -2.31
C ARG A 23 4.55 -1.81 -3.35
N CYS A 24 5.88 -1.67 -3.32
CA CYS A 24 6.77 -2.19 -4.36
C CYS A 24 7.63 -3.37 -3.94
N ARG A 25 7.54 -3.82 -2.68
CA ARG A 25 8.37 -4.89 -2.08
C ARG A 25 9.87 -4.63 -2.05
N ALA A 26 10.32 -3.46 -2.49
CA ALA A 26 11.70 -3.03 -2.33
C ALA A 26 12.07 -2.91 -0.84
N GLU A 27 13.36 -2.84 -0.57
CA GLU A 27 13.85 -2.65 0.79
C GLU A 27 13.34 -1.34 1.39
N ALA A 28 12.85 -1.42 2.62
CA ALA A 28 12.47 -0.27 3.41
C ALA A 28 13.55 -0.03 4.46
N ASN A 29 13.91 1.24 4.67
CA ASN A 29 14.92 1.68 5.62
C ASN A 29 14.33 1.78 7.04
N GLU A 30 13.62 0.75 7.46
CA GLU A 30 12.98 0.66 8.77
C GLU A 30 13.33 -0.69 9.40
N LEU A 31 13.78 -0.65 10.66
CA LEU A 31 14.00 -1.83 11.48
C LEU A 31 12.85 -1.94 12.48
N LEU A 32 12.12 -3.07 12.44
CA LEU A 32 11.00 -3.31 13.34
C LEU A 32 11.48 -4.10 14.56
N LEU A 33 11.30 -3.54 15.76
CA LEU A 33 11.68 -4.18 17.02
C LEU A 33 10.46 -4.81 17.68
N LEU A 34 10.32 -6.12 17.56
CA LEU A 34 9.13 -6.84 18.02
C LEU A 34 9.15 -7.20 19.51
N GLY A 35 10.31 -7.09 20.16
CA GLY A 35 10.49 -7.57 21.53
C GLY A 35 10.05 -9.02 21.65
N HIS A 36 9.17 -9.33 22.59
CA HIS A 36 8.69 -10.69 22.84
C HIS A 36 7.65 -11.24 21.83
N ILE A 37 7.27 -10.49 20.78
CA ILE A 37 6.28 -10.96 19.79
C ILE A 37 6.88 -11.99 18.84
N GLU A 38 6.22 -13.14 18.68
CA GLU A 38 6.70 -14.24 17.82
C GLU A 38 5.68 -14.79 16.82
N HIS A 39 4.46 -14.25 16.81
CA HIS A 39 3.39 -14.78 15.96
C HIS A 39 2.87 -13.74 14.98
N VAL A 40 2.48 -14.24 13.81
CA VAL A 40 1.68 -13.51 12.83
C VAL A 40 0.34 -14.21 12.68
N HIS A 41 -0.72 -13.41 12.75
CA HIS A 41 -2.11 -13.84 12.59
C HIS A 41 -2.67 -13.23 11.30
N VAL A 42 -2.96 -14.06 10.31
CA VAL A 42 -3.49 -13.62 9.02
C VAL A 42 -5.01 -13.77 9.02
N CYS A 43 -5.73 -12.68 8.78
CA CYS A 43 -7.18 -12.72 8.66
C CYS A 43 -7.58 -13.56 7.44
N ASN A 44 -8.42 -14.57 7.66
CA ASN A 44 -8.86 -15.46 6.60
C ASN A 44 -9.80 -14.78 5.58
N SER A 45 -10.45 -13.69 5.97
CA SER A 45 -11.38 -12.95 5.10
C SER A 45 -10.68 -11.94 4.20
N CYS A 46 -9.73 -11.16 4.74
CA CYS A 46 -9.13 -10.03 4.00
C CYS A 46 -7.61 -10.11 3.84
N GLY A 47 -6.97 -11.15 4.37
CA GLY A 47 -5.53 -11.38 4.28
C GLY A 47 -4.66 -10.42 5.10
N LEU A 48 -5.24 -9.53 5.92
CA LEU A 48 -4.45 -8.64 6.77
C LEU A 48 -3.66 -9.45 7.80
N ALA A 49 -2.35 -9.21 7.85
CA ALA A 49 -1.45 -9.81 8.82
C ALA A 49 -1.35 -8.94 10.08
N HIS A 50 -1.52 -9.56 11.24
CA HIS A 50 -1.37 -8.96 12.56
C HIS A 50 -0.16 -9.58 13.26
N VAL A 51 0.87 -8.76 13.52
CA VAL A 51 2.08 -9.19 14.22
C VAL A 51 1.93 -8.84 15.70
N GLN A 52 1.54 -9.83 16.50
CA GLN A 52 1.28 -9.66 17.93
C GLN A 52 1.29 -11.00 18.66
N ASN A 53 1.35 -10.94 19.98
CA ASN A 53 1.11 -12.11 20.82
C ASN A 53 -0.38 -12.23 21.18
N GLY A 54 -0.90 -13.46 21.06
CA GLY A 54 -2.32 -13.73 21.24
C GLY A 54 -3.13 -13.45 19.98
N SER A 55 -4.14 -14.27 19.73
CA SER A 55 -5.01 -14.10 18.58
C SER A 55 -5.76 -12.77 18.67
N PRO A 56 -5.78 -11.95 17.61
CA PRO A 56 -6.67 -10.80 17.56
C PRO A 56 -8.11 -11.26 17.73
N ARG A 57 -8.92 -10.44 18.41
CA ARG A 57 -10.36 -10.70 18.53
C ARG A 57 -11.07 -10.45 17.20
N ASP A 58 -10.82 -9.28 16.62
CA ASP A 58 -11.44 -8.83 15.39
C ASP A 58 -10.38 -8.22 14.47
N CYS A 59 -10.55 -8.41 13.15
CA CYS A 59 -9.64 -7.83 12.17
C CYS A 59 -9.91 -6.32 12.05
N GLN A 60 -8.87 -5.50 12.21
CA GLN A 60 -8.99 -4.03 12.11
C GLN A 60 -9.48 -3.55 10.73
N LYS A 61 -9.33 -4.38 9.68
CA LYS A 61 -9.76 -4.02 8.32
C LYS A 61 -11.19 -4.45 8.00
N CYS A 62 -11.62 -5.65 8.41
CA CYS A 62 -12.92 -6.20 8.00
C CYS A 62 -13.85 -6.60 9.15
N GLY A 63 -13.41 -6.46 10.41
CA GLY A 63 -14.19 -6.82 11.60
C GLY A 63 -14.38 -8.32 11.83
N THR A 64 -13.82 -9.21 11.00
CA THR A 64 -13.97 -10.66 11.17
C THR A 64 -12.99 -11.22 12.20
N GLY A 65 -13.43 -12.19 13.01
CA GLY A 65 -12.61 -12.86 14.03
C GLY A 65 -11.94 -14.19 13.61
N SER A 66 -11.81 -14.45 12.30
CA SER A 66 -11.20 -15.69 11.78
C SER A 66 -9.77 -15.46 11.33
N PHE A 67 -8.82 -16.14 11.97
CA PHE A 67 -7.39 -15.98 11.72
C PHE A 67 -6.65 -17.31 11.60
N THR A 68 -5.68 -17.35 10.69
CA THR A 68 -4.65 -18.39 10.66
C THR A 68 -3.40 -17.86 11.37
N SER A 69 -2.89 -18.61 12.34
CA SER A 69 -1.69 -18.22 13.09
C SER A 69 -0.50 -19.06 12.68
N ARG A 70 0.67 -18.42 12.62
CA ARG A 70 1.96 -19.11 12.52
C ARG A 70 3.03 -18.33 13.28
N LYS A 71 4.12 -19.02 13.60
CA LYS A 71 5.34 -18.38 14.10
C LYS A 71 6.01 -17.57 12.99
N LEU A 72 6.61 -16.45 13.38
CA LEU A 72 7.50 -15.66 12.56
C LEU A 72 8.81 -16.41 12.34
N GLY A 73 9.30 -16.41 11.09
CA GLY A 73 10.64 -16.90 10.79
C GLY A 73 11.71 -15.92 11.30
N ASP A 74 12.86 -16.43 11.75
CA ASP A 74 13.90 -15.60 12.37
C ASP A 74 14.44 -14.49 11.45
N ASN A 75 14.43 -14.71 10.14
CA ASN A 75 14.87 -13.74 9.12
C ASN A 75 13.71 -13.27 8.22
N GLU A 76 12.47 -13.49 8.65
CA GLU A 76 11.31 -13.07 7.89
C GLU A 76 11.24 -11.54 7.84
N ARG A 77 11.11 -11.00 6.62
CA ARG A 77 10.91 -9.55 6.43
C ARG A 77 9.45 -9.19 6.62
N LEU A 78 9.20 -8.04 7.23
CA LEU A 78 7.85 -7.56 7.52
C LEU A 78 7.47 -6.33 6.70
N PRO A 79 6.18 -6.07 6.44
CA PRO A 79 5.76 -4.82 5.83
C PRO A 79 6.20 -3.63 6.70
N ALA A 80 6.85 -2.65 6.08
CA ALA A 80 7.19 -1.38 6.72
C ALA A 80 5.92 -0.59 7.08
N SER A 81 6.01 0.27 8.09
CA SER A 81 4.94 1.21 8.45
C SER A 81 4.77 2.30 7.38
N GLU A 82 5.88 2.65 6.72
CA GLU A 82 5.95 3.70 5.73
C GLU A 82 6.36 3.18 4.33
N LEU A 83 5.96 3.91 3.29
CA LEU A 83 6.43 3.64 1.93
C LEU A 83 7.93 3.94 1.79
N CYS A 84 8.63 3.19 0.94
CA CYS A 84 10.02 3.53 0.62
C CYS A 84 10.11 4.89 -0.09
N ALA A 85 11.30 5.51 -0.06
CA ALA A 85 11.54 6.83 -0.64
C ALA A 85 11.10 6.92 -2.11
N GLY A 86 11.39 5.90 -2.93
CA GLY A 86 10.96 5.87 -4.32
C GLY A 86 9.44 5.92 -4.48
N CYS A 87 8.69 5.11 -3.72
CA CYS A 87 7.23 5.15 -3.76
C CYS A 87 6.64 6.45 -3.19
N LYS A 88 7.31 7.09 -2.22
CA LYS A 88 6.91 8.41 -1.69
C LYS A 88 7.09 9.50 -2.74
N THR A 89 8.23 9.52 -3.43
CA THR A 89 8.52 10.47 -4.51
C THR A 89 7.51 10.31 -5.65
N GLU A 90 7.29 9.08 -6.12
CA GLU A 90 6.33 8.79 -7.20
C GLU A 90 4.91 9.26 -6.83
N LEU A 91 4.45 9.02 -5.60
CA LEU A 91 3.15 9.50 -5.13
C LEU A 91 3.09 11.03 -5.04
N ALA A 92 4.17 11.68 -4.61
CA ALA A 92 4.25 13.13 -4.56
C ALA A 92 4.20 13.74 -5.97
N GLU A 93 4.90 13.14 -6.94
CA GLU A 93 4.86 13.54 -8.35
C GLU A 93 3.47 13.36 -8.95
N HIS A 94 2.85 12.19 -8.72
CA HIS A 94 1.49 11.92 -9.15
C HIS A 94 0.50 12.93 -8.57
N LYS A 95 0.61 13.23 -7.28
CA LYS A 95 -0.21 14.23 -6.60
C LYS A 95 -0.04 15.62 -7.21
N ALA A 96 1.20 16.05 -7.44
CA ALA A 96 1.49 17.34 -8.06
C ALA A 96 0.91 17.45 -9.48
N ILE A 97 0.98 16.37 -10.27
CA ILE A 97 0.39 16.33 -11.61
C ILE A 97 -1.14 16.50 -11.56
N VAL A 98 -1.79 15.81 -10.62
CA VAL A 98 -3.25 15.88 -10.45
C VAL A 98 -3.69 17.27 -9.95
N GLU A 99 -2.96 17.85 -9.00
CA GLU A 99 -3.19 19.21 -8.49
C GLU A 99 -2.98 20.28 -9.57
N ALA A 100 -2.06 20.04 -10.52
CA ALA A 100 -1.88 20.89 -11.70
C ALA A 100 -2.97 20.71 -12.79
N GLY A 101 -4.10 20.07 -12.45
CA GLY A 101 -5.18 19.81 -13.40
C GLY A 101 -5.03 18.51 -14.20
N GLY A 102 -4.10 17.63 -13.83
CA GLY A 102 -4.00 16.28 -14.37
C GLY A 102 -5.14 15.36 -13.95
N VAL A 103 -5.11 14.14 -14.48
CA VAL A 103 -6.08 13.07 -14.20
C VAL A 103 -5.32 11.88 -13.63
N TYR A 104 -5.70 11.42 -12.44
CA TYR A 104 -5.31 10.10 -11.96
C TYR A 104 -6.21 9.06 -12.61
N TRP A 105 -5.65 7.94 -13.06
CA TRP A 105 -6.44 6.87 -13.66
C TRP A 105 -6.07 5.50 -13.12
N ARG A 106 -7.03 4.59 -13.15
CA ARG A 106 -6.86 3.17 -12.89
C ARG A 106 -7.64 2.37 -13.92
N CYS A 107 -7.08 1.28 -14.43
CA CYS A 107 -7.82 0.34 -15.26
C CYS A 107 -8.50 -0.72 -14.40
N SER A 108 -9.78 -0.96 -14.63
CA SER A 108 -10.52 -2.04 -13.98
C SER A 108 -10.03 -3.42 -14.44
N ASP A 109 -9.61 -3.55 -15.71
CA ASP A 109 -9.23 -4.82 -16.34
C ASP A 109 -7.77 -5.22 -16.07
N CYS A 110 -6.80 -4.39 -16.47
CA CYS A 110 -5.37 -4.72 -16.30
C CYS A 110 -4.80 -4.28 -14.95
N HIS A 111 -5.59 -3.58 -14.13
CA HIS A 111 -5.20 -3.03 -12.83
C HIS A 111 -4.02 -2.05 -12.86
N ALA A 112 -3.55 -1.64 -14.04
CA ALA A 112 -2.58 -0.57 -14.18
C ALA A 112 -3.19 0.75 -13.68
N SER A 113 -2.34 1.62 -13.15
CA SER A 113 -2.72 2.96 -12.76
C SER A 113 -1.61 3.95 -13.06
N GLY A 114 -1.95 5.22 -13.10
CA GLY A 114 -1.00 6.28 -13.36
C GLY A 114 -1.64 7.65 -13.35
N VAL A 115 -0.92 8.63 -13.89
CA VAL A 115 -1.38 10.01 -14.03
C VAL A 115 -1.17 10.51 -15.45
N ILE A 116 -2.06 11.40 -15.88
CA ILE A 116 -1.99 12.07 -17.17
C ILE A 116 -1.89 13.57 -16.89
N LYS A 117 -0.89 14.21 -17.48
CA LYS A 117 -0.64 15.64 -17.32
C LYS A 117 -1.84 16.45 -17.82
N GLY A 118 -2.23 17.49 -17.08
CA GLY A 118 -3.37 18.35 -17.44
C GLY A 118 -3.20 19.08 -18.78
N THR A 119 -1.96 19.22 -19.25
CA THR A 119 -1.64 19.78 -20.58
C THR A 119 -1.92 18.81 -21.74
N SER A 120 -2.22 17.55 -21.47
CA SER A 120 -2.55 16.56 -22.50
C SER A 120 -3.98 16.72 -22.98
N GLU A 121 -4.20 16.66 -24.30
CA GLU A 121 -5.53 16.68 -24.91
C GLU A 121 -6.44 15.57 -24.34
N PHE A 122 -5.87 14.38 -24.14
CA PHE A 122 -6.58 13.27 -23.52
C PHE A 122 -7.05 13.58 -22.09
N ALA A 123 -6.26 14.30 -21.28
CA ALA A 123 -6.68 14.68 -19.93
C ALA A 123 -7.82 15.72 -19.96
N ILE A 124 -7.79 16.63 -20.92
CA ILE A 124 -8.84 17.64 -21.14
C ILE A 124 -10.14 16.95 -21.56
N ASP A 125 -10.08 15.99 -22.48
CA ASP A 125 -11.25 15.28 -22.98
C ASP A 125 -11.86 14.37 -21.92
N VAL A 126 -11.05 13.66 -21.14
CA VAL A 126 -11.52 12.88 -19.98
C VAL A 126 -12.22 13.80 -18.98
N ARG A 127 -11.64 14.95 -18.65
CA ARG A 127 -12.30 15.93 -17.76
C ARG A 127 -13.64 16.42 -18.30
N LYS A 128 -13.72 16.74 -19.61
CA LYS A 128 -14.98 17.15 -20.25
C LYS A 128 -16.03 16.04 -20.23
N ALA A 129 -15.65 14.80 -20.56
CA ALA A 129 -16.54 13.65 -20.58
C ALA A 129 -17.15 13.39 -19.18
N HIS A 130 -16.35 13.56 -18.13
CA HIS A 130 -16.79 13.42 -16.75
C HIS A 130 -17.35 14.70 -16.12
N LYS A 131 -17.47 15.79 -16.89
CA LYS A 131 -17.96 17.11 -16.44
C LYS A 131 -17.19 17.65 -15.22
N LEU A 132 -15.87 17.49 -15.22
CA LEU A 132 -14.96 17.91 -14.16
C LEU A 132 -14.16 19.14 -14.60
N GLU A 133 -14.16 20.19 -13.79
CA GLU A 133 -13.39 21.41 -14.06
C GLU A 133 -11.98 21.32 -13.49
N ALA A 134 -11.00 21.80 -14.26
CA ALA A 134 -9.63 22.00 -13.76
C ALA A 134 -9.58 23.26 -12.87
N PRO A 135 -8.75 23.29 -11.81
CA PRO A 135 -7.71 22.32 -11.44
C PRO A 135 -8.17 21.29 -10.38
N ALA A 136 -9.48 21.07 -10.18
CA ALA A 136 -9.94 20.16 -9.13
C ALA A 136 -9.33 18.75 -9.33
N PRO A 137 -8.77 18.12 -8.28
CA PRO A 137 -8.24 16.76 -8.36
C PRO A 137 -9.30 15.79 -8.89
N CYS A 138 -8.93 14.97 -9.87
CA CYS A 138 -9.84 13.99 -10.45
C CYS A 138 -9.18 12.62 -10.58
N GLY A 139 -9.98 11.59 -10.32
CA GLY A 139 -9.64 10.19 -10.50
C GLY A 139 -10.70 9.53 -11.39
N VAL A 140 -10.26 8.80 -12.41
CA VAL A 140 -11.15 8.11 -13.35
C VAL A 140 -10.78 6.63 -13.42
N GLU A 141 -11.79 5.77 -13.53
CA GLU A 141 -11.60 4.36 -13.81
C GLU A 141 -11.84 4.10 -15.29
N PHE A 142 -10.87 3.48 -15.97
CA PHE A 142 -10.94 3.10 -17.39
C PHE A 142 -11.19 1.61 -17.52
N SER A 143 -11.93 1.23 -18.56
CA SER A 143 -11.95 -0.14 -19.07
C SER A 143 -10.71 -0.41 -19.94
N ASN A 144 -10.57 -1.63 -20.43
CA ASN A 144 -9.56 -2.05 -21.40
C ASN A 144 -9.59 -1.26 -22.72
N GLU A 145 -10.75 -0.72 -23.14
CA GLU A 145 -10.90 0.07 -24.36
C GLU A 145 -10.24 1.45 -24.23
N ASP A 146 -10.37 2.08 -23.06
CA ASP A 146 -9.86 3.44 -22.80
C ASP A 146 -8.49 3.44 -22.10
N CYS A 147 -8.00 2.27 -21.68
CA CYS A 147 -6.77 2.17 -20.91
C CYS A 147 -5.50 2.33 -21.78
N PRO A 148 -4.65 3.33 -21.50
CA PRO A 148 -3.41 3.53 -22.25
C PRO A 148 -2.43 2.34 -22.14
N ALA A 149 -2.46 1.61 -21.02
CA ALA A 149 -1.61 0.44 -20.83
C ALA A 149 -2.12 -0.80 -21.60
N CYS A 150 -3.44 -1.01 -21.67
CA CYS A 150 -4.02 -2.09 -22.47
C CYS A 150 -3.74 -1.90 -23.96
N ALA A 151 -3.84 -0.67 -24.46
CA ALA A 151 -3.55 -0.34 -25.86
C ALA A 151 -2.09 -0.64 -26.26
N GLN A 152 -1.14 -0.60 -25.32
CA GLN A 152 0.27 -0.91 -25.58
C GLN A 152 0.57 -2.41 -25.60
N GLN A 153 -0.25 -3.24 -24.94
CA GLN A 153 -0.05 -4.70 -24.86
C GLN A 153 -0.61 -5.45 -26.07
N GLN A 154 -1.37 -4.78 -26.94
CA GLN A 154 -1.97 -5.35 -28.15
C GLN A 154 -1.11 -5.13 -29.42
N LYS A 155 0.11 -4.63 -29.28
CA LYS A 155 1.12 -4.54 -30.34
C LYS A 155 2.18 -5.61 -30.16
#